data_AF-A0A7S1Y2Z3-F1
#
_entry.id   AF-A0A7S1Y2Z3-F1
#
_cell.length_a   1.000
_cell.length_b   1.000
_cell.length_c   1.000
_cell.angle_alpha   90.00
_cell.angle_beta   90.00
_cell.angle_gamma   90.00
#
_symmetry.space_group_name_H-M   'P 1'
#
loop_
_entity.id
_entity.type
_entity.pdbx_description
1 polymer ?
#
loop_
_entity_poly.entity_id
_entity_poly.type
_entity_poly.pdbx_seq_one_letter_code
_entity_poly.pdbx_strand_id
1 'polypeptide(L)'
;PLEGPYQTIGAIQTRLPNSTVCQIHYPASKSGSTRKRRRTPYFRPKAVQGVADYSRTNVALLNFLSDRKHPCEIDAEPLMMLPDKDKPDDGFPIVMFSHGLGGCMEMYTILCQQIASHGYCVVALE
;
A
#
# COMPACT_ATOMS: atom_id res chain seq x y z
N PRO A 1 -5.22 -14.93 -1.81
CA PRO A 1 -5.35 -14.98 -0.33
C PRO A 1 -3.99 -14.67 0.27
N LEU A 2 -3.93 -14.03 1.45
CA LEU A 2 -2.65 -13.74 2.11
C LEU A 2 -2.09 -15.03 2.74
N GLU A 3 -0.80 -15.28 2.59
CA GLU A 3 -0.16 -16.50 3.11
C GLU A 3 0.45 -16.32 4.50
N GLY A 4 0.80 -15.09 4.88
CA GLY A 4 1.40 -14.82 6.19
C GLY A 4 0.36 -14.75 7.32
N PRO A 5 0.82 -14.69 8.59
CA PRO A 5 -0.06 -14.68 9.76
C PRO A 5 -0.96 -13.43 9.85
N TYR A 6 -0.55 -12.30 9.25
CA TYR A 6 -1.33 -11.07 9.26
C TYR A 6 -2.31 -11.04 8.08
N GLN A 7 -3.57 -11.30 8.37
CA GLN A 7 -4.65 -11.44 7.37
C GLN A 7 -5.36 -10.11 7.06
N THR A 8 -4.90 -9.00 7.63
CA THR A 8 -5.44 -7.66 7.38
C THR A 8 -4.29 -6.70 7.18
N ILE A 9 -4.23 -6.10 5.99
CA ILE A 9 -3.15 -5.21 5.58
C ILE A 9 -3.72 -3.83 5.37
N GLY A 10 -3.13 -2.86 6.05
CA GLY A 10 -3.38 -1.45 5.88
C GLY A 10 -2.56 -0.89 4.73
N ALA A 11 -3.04 0.19 4.12
CA ALA A 11 -2.21 1.02 3.26
C ALA A 11 -2.47 2.50 3.50
N ILE A 12 -1.39 3.29 3.50
CA ILE A 12 -1.44 4.76 3.51
C ILE A 12 -0.59 5.30 2.36
N GLN A 13 -1.05 6.39 1.76
CA GLN A 13 -0.26 7.16 0.81
C GLN A 13 0.23 8.42 1.51
N THR A 14 1.53 8.64 1.52
CA THR A 14 2.14 9.78 2.20
C THR A 14 3.35 10.29 1.45
N ARG A 15 3.78 11.52 1.76
CA ARG A 15 5.05 12.05 1.30
C ARG A 15 6.06 11.91 2.43
N LEU A 16 7.18 11.25 2.16
CA LEU A 16 8.30 11.25 3.08
C LEU A 16 8.83 12.71 3.20
N PRO A 17 9.12 13.21 4.40
CA PRO A 17 9.58 14.59 4.58
C PRO A 17 10.74 14.93 3.64
N ASN A 18 10.59 16.00 2.86
CA ASN A 18 11.57 16.47 1.87
C ASN A 18 11.98 15.41 0.83
N SER A 19 11.13 14.41 0.56
CA SER A 19 11.45 13.28 -0.32
C SER A 19 10.23 12.90 -1.18
N THR A 20 10.26 11.70 -1.77
CA THR A 20 9.25 11.19 -2.69
C THR A 20 7.93 10.86 -2.00
N VAL A 21 6.88 10.69 -2.80
CA VAL A 21 5.62 10.10 -2.35
C VAL A 21 5.83 8.59 -2.26
N CYS A 22 5.16 7.95 -1.33
CA CYS A 22 5.18 6.52 -1.21
C CYS A 22 3.81 5.99 -0.78
N GLN A 23 3.63 4.70 -1.01
CA GLN A 23 2.56 3.91 -0.44
C GLN A 23 3.16 2.94 0.57
N ILE A 24 2.70 3.04 1.82
CA ILE A 24 3.19 2.20 2.92
C ILE A 24 2.16 1.12 3.19
N HIS A 25 2.58 -0.14 3.13
CA HIS A 25 1.80 -1.33 3.44
C HIS A 25 2.27 -1.90 4.78
N TYR A 26 1.32 -2.21 5.65
CA TYR A 26 1.64 -2.66 7.01
C TYR A 26 0.55 -3.60 7.56
N PRO A 27 0.90 -4.52 8.48
CA PRO A 27 -0.09 -5.27 9.24
C PRO A 27 -1.02 -4.32 10.00
N ALA A 28 -2.33 -4.50 9.81
CA ALA A 28 -3.34 -3.64 10.38
C ALA A 28 -4.37 -4.43 11.18
N SER A 29 -4.97 -3.78 12.18
CA SER A 29 -6.05 -4.40 12.93
C SER A 29 -7.29 -4.53 12.04
N LYS A 30 -8.11 -5.56 12.25
CA LYS A 30 -9.43 -5.63 11.62
C LYS A 30 -10.22 -4.40 12.10
N SER A 31 -10.40 -3.45 11.19
CA SER A 31 -11.06 -2.19 11.50
C SER A 31 -12.46 -2.43 12.06
N GLY A 32 -12.64 -2.13 13.34
CA GLY A 32 -13.95 -1.87 13.96
C GLY A 32 -14.39 -0.41 13.79
N SER A 33 -13.70 0.38 12.97
CA SER A 33 -13.85 1.83 12.92
C SER A 33 -15.01 2.30 12.03
N THR A 34 -15.83 3.15 12.63
CA THR A 34 -17.02 3.86 12.15
C THR A 34 -16.75 4.97 11.12
N ARG A 35 -15.50 5.14 10.67
CA ARG A 35 -15.16 6.16 9.67
C ARG A 35 -15.71 5.72 8.31
N LYS A 36 -16.65 6.50 7.74
CA LYS A 36 -17.22 6.25 6.39
C LYS A 36 -16.08 5.95 5.42
N ARG A 37 -15.95 4.67 5.03
CA ARG A 37 -14.98 4.20 4.05
C ARG A 37 -15.20 4.97 2.76
N ARG A 38 -14.42 6.03 2.53
CA ARG A 38 -14.33 6.63 1.19
C ARG A 38 -13.83 5.52 0.28
N ARG A 39 -14.50 5.33 -0.85
CA ARG A 39 -14.06 4.38 -1.86
C ARG A 39 -12.77 4.93 -2.46
N THR A 40 -11.64 4.49 -1.94
CA THR A 40 -10.32 4.87 -2.44
C THR A 40 -10.00 4.01 -3.67
N PRO A 41 -9.67 4.64 -4.81
CA PRO A 41 -9.32 3.91 -6.02
C PRO A 41 -8.01 3.14 -5.80
N TYR A 42 -7.86 2.03 -6.52
CA TYR A 42 -6.62 1.27 -6.52
C TYR A 42 -5.49 2.11 -7.14
N PHE A 43 -5.69 2.62 -8.35
CA PHE A 43 -4.79 3.59 -8.97
C PHE A 43 -5.35 5.00 -8.84
N ARG A 44 -4.52 5.96 -8.41
CA ARG A 44 -4.88 7.38 -8.54
C ARG A 44 -5.09 7.72 -10.02
N PRO A 45 -6.06 8.57 -10.38
CA PRO A 45 -6.27 8.98 -11.78
C PRO A 45 -5.00 9.54 -12.46
N LYS A 46 -4.15 10.26 -11.72
CA LYS A 46 -2.87 10.75 -12.21
C LYS A 46 -1.87 9.63 -12.53
N ALA A 47 -1.86 8.55 -11.75
CA ALA A 47 -1.03 7.38 -12.03
C ALA A 47 -1.50 6.68 -13.30
N VAL A 48 -2.83 6.54 -13.50
CA VAL A 48 -3.40 5.99 -14.75
C VAL A 48 -2.97 6.81 -15.96
N GLN A 49 -3.03 8.15 -15.86
CA GLN A 49 -2.54 9.04 -16.92
C GLN A 49 -1.06 8.83 -17.20
N GLY A 50 -0.20 8.77 -16.16
CA GLY A 50 1.23 8.55 -16.33
C GLY A 50 1.57 7.22 -17.00
N VAL A 51 0.85 6.15 -16.66
CA VAL A 51 1.00 4.84 -17.33
C VAL A 51 0.55 4.95 -18.79
N ALA A 52 -0.53 5.67 -19.08
CA ALA A 52 -1.00 5.88 -20.44
C ALA A 52 0.02 6.64 -21.30
N ASP A 53 0.58 7.70 -20.76
CA ASP A 53 1.60 8.53 -21.42
C ASP A 53 2.87 7.73 -21.69
N TYR A 54 3.36 6.98 -20.69
CA TYR A 54 4.56 6.15 -20.83
C TYR A 54 4.38 5.05 -21.88
N SER A 55 3.24 4.35 -21.86
CA SER A 55 2.93 3.27 -22.80
C SER A 55 2.41 3.74 -24.16
N ARG A 56 2.25 5.06 -24.36
CA ARG A 56 1.69 5.68 -25.57
C ARG A 56 0.32 5.12 -25.95
N THR A 57 -0.52 4.89 -24.94
CA THR A 57 -1.89 4.40 -25.13
C THR A 57 -2.91 5.45 -24.73
N ASN A 58 -4.17 5.23 -25.11
CA ASN A 58 -5.26 6.09 -24.71
C ASN A 58 -5.64 5.80 -23.26
N VAL A 59 -5.62 6.83 -22.39
CA VAL A 59 -6.01 6.73 -20.97
C VAL A 59 -7.39 6.10 -20.76
N ALA A 60 -8.32 6.28 -21.70
CA ALA A 60 -9.65 5.68 -21.64
C ALA A 60 -9.62 4.14 -21.56
N LEU A 61 -8.60 3.51 -22.17
CA LEU A 61 -8.41 2.05 -22.10
C LEU A 61 -7.89 1.60 -20.73
N LEU A 62 -7.30 2.50 -19.93
CA LEU A 62 -6.72 2.19 -18.62
C LEU A 62 -7.54 2.71 -17.44
N ASN A 63 -8.61 3.49 -17.68
CA ASN A 63 -9.45 4.08 -16.64
C ASN A 63 -10.02 3.07 -15.65
N PHE A 64 -10.24 1.82 -16.07
CA PHE A 64 -10.70 0.74 -15.20
C PHE A 64 -9.78 0.51 -13.99
N LEU A 65 -8.48 0.85 -14.07
CA LEU A 65 -7.53 0.76 -12.96
C LEU A 65 -7.92 1.70 -11.81
N SER A 66 -8.47 2.87 -12.11
CA SER A 66 -8.98 3.82 -11.11
C SER A 66 -10.37 3.43 -10.57
N ASP A 67 -11.15 2.66 -11.32
CA ASP A 67 -12.46 2.17 -10.87
C ASP A 67 -12.34 1.03 -9.86
N ARG A 68 -11.23 0.28 -9.88
CA ARG A 68 -10.97 -0.81 -8.95
C ARG A 68 -10.86 -0.28 -7.52
N LYS A 69 -11.47 -1.00 -6.58
CA LYS A 69 -11.28 -0.75 -5.15
C LYS A 69 -9.85 -1.12 -4.76
N HIS A 70 -9.21 -0.30 -3.93
CA HIS A 70 -7.91 -0.63 -3.36
C HIS A 70 -7.98 -1.98 -2.59
N PRO A 71 -7.01 -2.90 -2.78
CA PRO A 71 -7.06 -4.23 -2.19
C PRO A 71 -6.71 -4.25 -0.69
N CYS A 72 -5.97 -3.27 -0.19
CA CYS A 72 -5.69 -3.08 1.24
C CYS A 72 -6.72 -2.16 1.91
N GLU A 73 -6.80 -2.22 3.23
CA GLU A 73 -7.62 -1.34 4.05
C GLU A 73 -6.95 0.04 4.18
N ILE A 74 -7.52 1.05 3.53
CA ILE A 74 -6.93 2.40 3.53
C ILE A 74 -7.09 3.08 4.87
N ASP A 75 -6.02 3.71 5.36
CA ASP A 75 -5.96 4.44 6.63
C ASP A 75 -6.40 3.59 7.84
N ALA A 76 -6.14 2.27 7.79
CA ALA A 76 -6.42 1.37 8.88
C ALA A 76 -5.42 1.58 10.02
N GLU A 77 -5.86 1.37 11.26
CA GLU A 77 -4.98 1.43 12.42
C GLU A 77 -3.89 0.34 12.32
N PRO A 78 -2.60 0.70 12.41
CA PRO A 78 -1.52 -0.27 12.36
C PRO A 78 -1.60 -1.20 13.57
N LEU A 79 -1.25 -2.47 13.36
CA LEU A 79 -0.98 -3.35 14.50
C LEU A 79 0.30 -2.86 15.16
N MET A 80 0.23 -2.54 16.44
CA MET A 80 1.44 -2.44 17.25
C MET A 80 1.90 -3.86 17.54
N MET A 81 3.19 -4.13 17.35
CA MET A 81 3.80 -5.30 17.98
C MET A 81 3.59 -5.19 19.48
N LEU A 82 3.02 -6.24 20.10
CA LEU A 82 2.96 -6.29 21.55
C LEU A 82 4.40 -6.27 22.06
N PRO A 83 4.75 -5.40 23.02
CA PRO A 83 6.09 -5.39 23.57
C PRO A 83 6.34 -6.77 24.17
N ASP A 84 7.29 -7.50 23.57
CA ASP A 84 7.77 -8.74 24.16
C ASP A 84 8.57 -8.35 25.41
N LYS A 85 8.41 -9.10 26.50
CA LYS A 85 9.10 -8.79 27.76
C LYS A 85 10.62 -8.83 27.60
N ASP A 86 11.09 -9.57 26.61
CA ASP A 86 12.50 -9.72 26.27
C ASP A 86 12.95 -8.79 25.11
N LYS A 87 12.02 -8.10 24.42
CA LYS A 87 12.30 -7.16 23.31
C LYS A 87 11.29 -6.01 23.28
N PRO A 88 11.50 -4.98 24.11
CA PRO A 88 10.54 -3.89 24.29
C PRO A 88 10.36 -2.95 23.07
N ASP A 89 11.19 -3.06 22.02
CA ASP A 89 11.26 -2.11 20.89
C ASP A 89 11.00 -2.72 19.49
N ASP A 90 10.43 -3.91 19.39
CA ASP A 90 10.34 -4.61 18.09
C ASP A 90 9.18 -4.07 17.22
N GLY A 91 9.39 -2.95 16.54
CA GLY A 91 8.59 -2.56 15.38
C GLY A 91 8.72 -3.57 14.23
N PHE A 92 7.85 -3.48 13.21
CA PHE A 92 8.01 -4.34 12.04
C PHE A 92 9.28 -3.98 11.24
N PRO A 93 10.06 -4.96 10.77
CA PRO A 93 11.14 -4.71 9.82
C PRO A 93 10.64 -3.97 8.57
N ILE A 94 11.45 -3.05 8.06
CA ILE A 94 11.10 -2.21 6.91
C ILE A 94 11.67 -2.80 5.61
N VAL A 95 10.85 -2.84 4.57
CA VAL A 95 11.25 -3.13 3.19
C VAL A 95 11.03 -1.89 2.34
N MET A 96 12.08 -1.39 1.70
CA MET A 96 11.97 -0.35 0.69
C MET A 96 11.76 -1.00 -0.68
N PHE A 97 10.65 -0.68 -1.34
CA PHE A 97 10.31 -1.24 -2.64
C PHE A 97 10.38 -0.17 -3.73
N SER A 98 11.16 -0.46 -4.78
CA SER A 98 11.25 0.37 -5.99
C SER A 98 10.55 -0.34 -7.12
N HIS A 99 9.64 0.35 -7.81
CA HIS A 99 9.07 -0.16 -9.05
C HIS A 99 10.07 -0.06 -10.22
N GLY A 100 9.75 -0.73 -11.32
CA GLY A 100 10.48 -0.61 -12.58
C GLY A 100 10.13 0.67 -13.37
N LEU A 101 10.80 0.87 -14.50
CA LEU A 101 10.56 2.00 -15.40
C LEU A 101 9.11 2.00 -15.90
N GLY A 102 8.44 3.16 -15.82
CA GLY A 102 7.03 3.32 -16.18
C GLY A 102 6.04 2.83 -15.11
N GLY A 103 6.55 2.35 -13.97
CA GLY A 103 5.75 1.99 -12.80
C GLY A 103 5.36 3.19 -11.93
N CYS A 104 4.58 2.90 -10.90
CA CYS A 104 4.21 3.83 -9.82
C CYS A 104 4.03 3.04 -8.52
N MET A 105 3.89 3.74 -7.39
CA MET A 105 3.84 3.11 -6.06
C MET A 105 2.65 2.15 -5.85
N GLU A 106 1.57 2.27 -6.63
CA GLU A 106 0.41 1.36 -6.51
C GLU A 106 0.57 0.04 -7.28
N MET A 107 1.42 -0.02 -8.30
CA MET A 107 1.43 -1.11 -9.29
C MET A 107 1.71 -2.50 -8.69
N TYR A 108 2.52 -2.56 -7.64
CA TYR A 108 2.95 -3.80 -6.98
C TYR A 108 2.24 -4.06 -5.66
N THR A 109 1.05 -3.48 -5.45
CA THR A 109 0.32 -3.59 -4.16
C THR A 109 0.04 -5.04 -3.74
N ILE A 110 -0.22 -5.96 -4.68
CA ILE A 110 -0.43 -7.38 -4.34
C ILE A 110 0.85 -8.04 -3.80
N LEU A 111 2.00 -7.68 -4.35
CA LEU A 111 3.29 -8.16 -3.83
C LEU A 111 3.60 -7.52 -2.48
N CYS A 112 3.43 -6.20 -2.36
CA CYS A 112 3.73 -5.47 -1.14
C CYS A 112 2.82 -5.90 0.03
N GLN A 113 1.54 -6.17 -0.22
CA GLN A 113 0.65 -6.72 0.83
C GLN A 113 1.04 -8.14 1.24
N GLN A 114 1.55 -8.95 0.30
CA GLN A 114 1.98 -10.31 0.62
C GLN A 114 3.20 -10.30 1.52
N ILE A 115 4.17 -9.43 1.23
CA ILE A 115 5.33 -9.20 2.10
C ILE A 115 4.87 -8.67 3.46
N ALA A 116 3.99 -7.67 3.48
CA ALA A 116 3.43 -7.15 4.74
C ALA A 116 2.70 -8.22 5.55
N SER A 117 2.02 -9.18 4.91
CA SER A 117 1.35 -10.30 5.61
C SER A 117 2.27 -11.19 6.42
N HIS A 118 3.58 -11.15 6.14
CA HIS A 118 4.62 -11.87 6.89
C HIS A 118 5.22 -11.05 8.04
N GLY A 119 4.67 -9.87 8.35
CA GLY A 119 5.13 -9.03 9.45
C GLY A 119 6.20 -8.03 9.03
N TYR A 120 6.01 -7.38 7.88
CA TYR A 120 6.91 -6.32 7.40
C TYR A 120 6.12 -5.03 7.16
N CYS A 121 6.79 -3.89 7.34
CA CYS A 121 6.33 -2.61 6.83
C CYS A 121 6.97 -2.37 5.45
N VAL A 122 6.18 -2.34 4.38
CA VAL A 122 6.70 -2.18 3.01
C VAL A 122 6.41 -0.78 2.52
N VAL A 123 7.46 -0.02 2.19
CA VAL A 123 7.37 1.33 1.66
C VAL A 123 7.63 1.28 0.16
N ALA A 124 6.57 1.30 -0.65
CA ALA A 124 6.65 1.39 -2.10
C ALA A 124 6.85 2.86 -2.51
N LEU A 125 8.02 3.17 -3.06
CA LEU A 125 8.39 4.51 -3.50
C LEU A 125 7.76 4.83 -4.87
N GLU A 126 7.48 6.12 -5.09
CA GLU A 126 7.14 6.70 -6.41
C GLU A 126 8.38 7.27 -7.11
#